data_AF-A7M6A3-F1
#
_entry.id   AF-A7M6A3-F1
#
_cell.length_a   1.000
_cell.length_b   1.000
_cell.length_c   1.000
_cell.angle_alpha   90.00
_cell.angle_beta   90.00
_cell.angle_gamma   90.00
#
_symmetry.space_group_name_H-M   'P 1'
#
loop_
_entity.id
_entity.type
_entity.pdbx_description
1 polymer ?
#
loop_
_entity_poly.entity_id
_entity_poly.type
_entity_poly.pdbx_seq_one_letter_code
_entity_poly.pdbx_strand_id
1 'polypeptide(L)'
;AGSGRQCDEISAEFALTHWKHGGIVSVVGYGGGVIGRYPDLGDKIPEIEHFHTMRINMPAGWFYSTKALRGVCDVWEKWGSGLTNFHGSTGDIIFLGTRSEYLQPCFEDLGKLEIPFDLGGSGSALRTPSACMGPALREYACYDTLDLCYDLTMTYQNELHRPMWPYKYKFKGGCAGCPNDCVASKA
;
A
#
# COMPACT_ATOMS: atom_id res chain seq x y z
N ALA A 1 10.88 -9.96 -12.60
CA ALA A 1 10.19 -11.17 -12.11
C ALA A 1 11.06 -12.43 -11.97
N GLY A 2 12.19 -12.57 -12.69
CA GLY A 2 13.04 -13.78 -12.60
C GLY A 2 13.91 -13.84 -11.33
N SER A 3 14.34 -12.70 -10.84
CA SER A 3 15.34 -12.58 -9.76
C SER A 3 14.81 -12.69 -8.34
N GLY A 4 13.64 -12.11 -8.05
CA GLY A 4 12.97 -12.28 -6.77
C GLY A 4 12.70 -13.76 -6.46
N ARG A 5 12.37 -14.55 -7.49
CA ARG A 5 12.16 -16.00 -7.37
C ARG A 5 13.42 -16.74 -6.91
N GLN A 6 14.60 -16.31 -7.35
CA GLN A 6 15.85 -16.93 -6.92
C GLN A 6 16.12 -16.71 -5.42
N CYS A 7 15.80 -15.53 -4.88
CA CYS A 7 15.90 -15.27 -3.44
C CYS A 7 14.88 -16.08 -2.64
N ASP A 8 13.66 -16.25 -3.17
CA ASP A 8 12.61 -17.05 -2.54
C ASP A 8 12.97 -18.55 -2.53
N GLU A 9 13.56 -19.07 -3.61
CA GLU A 9 14.03 -20.46 -3.68
C GLU A 9 15.12 -20.75 -2.64
N ILE A 10 16.10 -19.85 -2.52
CA ILE A 10 17.15 -19.96 -1.49
C ILE A 10 16.53 -19.87 -0.09
N SER A 11 15.58 -18.96 0.12
CA SER A 11 14.87 -18.86 1.41
C SER A 11 14.12 -20.15 1.77
N ALA A 12 13.50 -20.80 0.78
CA ALA A 12 12.78 -22.06 0.98
C ALA A 12 13.74 -23.24 1.28
N GLU A 13 14.90 -23.29 0.62
CA GLU A 13 15.93 -24.29 0.87
C GLU A 13 16.46 -24.22 2.31
N PHE A 14 16.77 -23.02 2.79
CA PHE A 14 17.34 -22.82 4.12
C PHE A 14 16.30 -22.57 5.23
N ALA A 15 15.02 -22.45 4.88
CA ALA A 15 13.93 -22.06 5.78
C ALA A 15 14.23 -20.77 6.58
N LEU A 16 14.90 -19.81 5.95
CA LEU A 16 15.36 -18.56 6.56
C LEU A 16 15.05 -17.37 5.67
N THR A 17 14.80 -16.20 6.27
CA THR A 17 14.59 -14.95 5.52
C THR A 17 15.93 -14.38 5.05
N HIS A 18 16.01 -14.02 3.77
CA HIS A 18 17.18 -13.36 3.17
C HIS A 18 17.00 -11.84 3.03
N TRP A 19 16.11 -11.25 3.81
CA TRP A 19 15.90 -9.81 3.90
C TRP A 19 16.54 -9.24 5.17
N LYS A 20 17.43 -8.25 5.03
CA LYS A 20 18.07 -7.54 6.14
C LYS A 20 17.04 -6.75 6.97
N HIS A 21 17.52 -6.20 8.09
CA HIS A 21 16.78 -5.18 8.84
C HIS A 21 16.36 -4.02 7.92
N GLY A 22 15.22 -3.38 8.22
CA GLY A 22 14.52 -2.47 7.31
C GLY A 22 15.34 -1.26 6.84
N GLY A 23 14.76 -0.52 5.89
CA GLY A 23 15.33 0.70 5.32
C GLY A 23 14.43 1.91 5.50
N ILE A 24 15.03 3.08 5.77
CA ILE A 24 14.31 4.36 5.77
C ILE A 24 14.44 4.96 4.37
N VAL A 25 13.35 4.91 3.62
CA VAL A 25 13.21 5.53 2.29
C VAL A 25 11.79 6.08 2.17
N SER A 26 11.64 7.19 1.46
CA SER A 26 10.36 7.87 1.25
C SER A 26 10.42 8.73 -0.01
N VAL A 27 9.30 9.35 -0.37
CA VAL A 27 9.19 10.39 -1.39
C VAL A 27 9.29 11.78 -0.75
N VAL A 28 9.59 12.80 -1.56
CA VAL A 28 9.73 14.17 -1.08
C VAL A 28 8.39 14.67 -0.51
N GLY A 29 8.43 15.22 0.70
CA GLY A 29 7.28 15.82 1.37
C GLY A 29 6.47 14.88 2.25
N TYR A 30 6.61 13.55 2.09
CA TYR A 30 5.96 12.53 2.92
C TYR A 30 6.99 11.80 3.79
N GLY A 31 6.59 11.46 5.02
CA GLY A 31 7.42 10.69 5.96
C GLY A 31 7.06 9.20 6.03
N GLY A 32 6.10 8.75 5.23
CA GLY A 32 5.61 7.37 5.17
C GLY A 32 5.09 6.98 3.79
N GLY A 33 4.56 5.77 3.68
CA GLY A 33 4.01 5.19 2.45
C GLY A 33 4.94 4.23 1.71
N VAL A 34 6.25 4.28 1.98
CA VAL A 34 7.25 3.35 1.42
C VAL A 34 7.86 2.48 2.53
N ILE A 35 8.08 1.20 2.25
CA ILE A 35 8.78 0.27 3.14
C ILE A 35 10.10 -0.13 2.47
N GLY A 36 11.23 0.35 3.03
CA GLY A 36 12.56 -0.01 2.56
C GLY A 36 12.93 -1.45 2.90
N ARG A 37 13.40 -2.17 1.89
CA ARG A 37 13.87 -3.56 1.99
C ARG A 37 15.12 -3.76 1.14
N TYR A 38 16.09 -4.46 1.74
CA TYR A 38 17.37 -4.82 1.18
C TYR A 38 17.65 -6.30 1.50
N PRO A 39 18.07 -7.12 0.53
CA PRO A 39 18.41 -8.52 0.76
C PRO A 39 19.84 -8.66 1.31
N ASP A 40 20.12 -9.77 2.00
CA ASP A 40 21.48 -10.16 2.40
C ASP A 40 22.29 -10.83 1.28
N LEU A 41 21.63 -11.10 0.15
CA LEU A 41 22.22 -11.64 -1.08
C LEU A 41 22.42 -10.59 -2.18
N GLY A 42 22.42 -9.29 -1.86
CA GLY A 42 22.49 -8.21 -2.85
C GLY A 42 23.67 -8.31 -3.83
N ASP A 43 24.84 -8.77 -3.38
CA ASP A 43 26.01 -8.95 -4.27
C ASP A 43 25.84 -10.13 -5.24
N LYS A 44 25.01 -11.12 -4.87
CA LYS A 44 24.75 -12.33 -5.68
C LYS A 44 23.56 -12.14 -6.63
N ILE A 45 22.59 -11.33 -6.23
CA ILE A 45 21.34 -11.05 -6.97
C ILE A 45 21.15 -9.53 -7.02
N PRO A 46 21.98 -8.81 -7.82
CA PRO A 46 22.07 -7.34 -7.80
C PRO A 46 20.76 -6.63 -8.14
N GLU A 47 19.90 -7.26 -8.93
CA GLU A 47 18.63 -6.70 -9.35
C GLU A 47 17.57 -6.63 -8.23
N ILE A 48 17.80 -7.29 -7.08
CA ILE A 48 16.98 -7.13 -5.87
C ILE A 48 17.69 -6.39 -4.75
N GLU A 49 18.90 -5.86 -5.00
CA GLU A 49 19.67 -5.08 -4.02
C GLU A 49 18.79 -4.04 -3.31
N HIS A 50 17.88 -3.40 -4.04
CA HIS A 50 16.75 -2.67 -3.49
C HIS A 50 15.45 -3.33 -3.92
N PHE A 51 14.58 -3.62 -2.96
CA PHE A 51 13.26 -4.23 -3.23
C PHE A 51 12.17 -3.56 -2.41
N HIS A 52 12.06 -2.24 -2.56
CA HIS A 52 11.18 -1.41 -1.75
C HIS A 52 9.72 -1.61 -2.12
N THR A 53 8.84 -1.50 -1.12
CA THR A 53 7.39 -1.61 -1.32
C THR A 53 6.77 -0.23 -1.24
N MET A 54 5.96 0.14 -2.24
CA MET A 54 5.12 1.35 -2.18
C MET A 54 3.69 0.94 -1.87
N ARG A 55 3.08 1.60 -0.87
CA ARG A 55 1.67 1.43 -0.53
C ARG A 55 0.89 2.49 -1.28
N ILE A 56 -0.08 2.08 -2.08
CA ILE A 56 -0.93 2.99 -2.85
C ILE A 56 -2.33 2.95 -2.25
N ASN A 57 -2.88 4.12 -1.96
CA ASN A 57 -4.19 4.25 -1.32
C ASN A 57 -5.28 3.72 -2.25
N MET A 58 -6.21 2.93 -1.72
CA MET A 58 -7.28 2.31 -2.50
C MET A 58 -8.58 3.12 -2.42
N PRO A 59 -9.47 3.05 -3.43
CA PRO A 59 -10.84 3.52 -3.29
C PRO A 59 -11.57 2.73 -2.19
N ALA A 60 -12.43 3.42 -1.44
CA ALA A 60 -13.25 2.81 -0.39
C ALA A 60 -14.08 1.65 -0.95
N GLY A 61 -14.11 0.51 -0.24
CA GLY A 61 -14.80 -0.70 -0.68
C GLY A 61 -14.12 -1.46 -1.83
N TRP A 62 -12.93 -1.06 -2.26
CA TRP A 62 -12.14 -1.71 -3.33
C TRP A 62 -12.87 -1.84 -4.68
N PHE A 63 -13.67 -0.84 -5.04
CA PHE A 63 -14.33 -0.76 -6.35
C PHE A 63 -13.41 -0.09 -7.38
N TYR A 64 -13.25 -0.72 -8.54
CA TYR A 64 -12.37 -0.23 -9.60
C TYR A 64 -13.06 -0.23 -10.96
N SER A 65 -12.73 0.76 -11.79
CA SER A 65 -12.87 0.65 -13.24
C SER A 65 -11.63 0.00 -13.83
N THR A 66 -11.77 -0.68 -14.97
CA THR A 66 -10.60 -1.24 -15.68
C THR A 66 -9.65 -0.14 -16.17
N LYS A 67 -10.16 1.08 -16.39
CA LYS A 67 -9.35 2.25 -16.75
C LYS A 67 -8.38 2.64 -15.62
N ALA A 68 -8.88 2.71 -14.39
CA ALA A 68 -8.05 3.02 -13.22
C ALA A 68 -6.94 1.97 -13.03
N LEU A 69 -7.30 0.68 -13.11
CA LEU A 69 -6.33 -0.40 -12.93
C LEU A 69 -5.27 -0.44 -14.04
N ARG A 70 -5.64 -0.19 -15.30
CA ARG A 70 -4.65 -0.13 -16.39
C ARG A 70 -3.61 0.96 -16.16
N GLY A 71 -4.03 2.17 -15.78
CA GLY A 71 -3.09 3.25 -15.45
C GLY A 71 -2.12 2.89 -14.31
N VAL A 72 -2.64 2.26 -13.25
CA VAL A 72 -1.83 1.75 -12.13
C VAL A 72 -0.83 0.69 -12.60
N CYS A 73 -1.25 -0.25 -13.46
CA CYS A 73 -0.37 -1.26 -14.04
C CYS A 73 0.73 -0.66 -14.92
N ASP A 74 0.39 0.27 -15.82
CA ASP A 74 1.33 0.90 -16.75
C ASP A 74 2.46 1.63 -15.99
N VAL A 75 2.11 2.34 -14.91
CA VAL A 75 3.08 3.02 -14.04
C VAL A 75 3.97 2.00 -13.33
N TRP A 76 3.39 0.91 -12.82
CA TRP A 76 4.16 -0.08 -12.07
C TRP A 76 5.05 -0.97 -12.93
N GLU A 77 4.64 -1.28 -14.16
CA GLU A 77 5.49 -1.97 -15.12
C GLU A 77 6.70 -1.12 -15.52
N LYS A 78 6.52 0.20 -15.63
CA LYS A 78 7.58 1.15 -15.97
C LYS A 78 8.61 1.33 -14.84
N TRP A 79 8.16 1.46 -13.59
CA TRP A 79 9.02 1.87 -12.47
C TRP A 79 9.30 0.79 -11.42
N GLY A 80 8.64 -0.35 -11.53
CA GLY A 80 8.68 -1.40 -10.51
C GLY A 80 8.99 -2.77 -11.09
N SER A 81 8.76 -3.79 -10.26
CA SER A 81 8.98 -5.19 -10.63
C SER A 81 7.86 -5.79 -11.48
N GLY A 82 6.72 -5.10 -11.60
CA GLY A 82 5.44 -5.63 -12.10
C GLY A 82 4.68 -6.51 -11.10
N LEU A 83 5.26 -6.84 -9.94
CA LEU A 83 4.61 -7.66 -8.90
C LEU A 83 3.77 -6.80 -7.96
N THR A 84 2.58 -7.30 -7.62
CA THR A 84 1.68 -6.58 -6.71
C THR A 84 1.05 -7.51 -5.68
N ASN A 85 0.54 -6.94 -4.59
CA ASN A 85 -0.52 -7.58 -3.81
C ASN A 85 -1.81 -6.75 -3.92
N PHE A 86 -2.90 -7.45 -4.22
CA PHE A 86 -4.25 -6.92 -4.31
C PHE A 86 -5.10 -7.67 -3.27
N HIS A 87 -5.16 -7.22 -2.01
CA HIS A 87 -4.62 -6.00 -1.40
C HIS A 87 -3.79 -6.32 -0.15
N GLY A 88 -3.12 -5.31 0.41
CA GLY A 88 -2.57 -5.43 1.76
C GLY A 88 -3.67 -5.49 2.82
N SER A 89 -3.43 -6.14 3.96
CA SER A 89 -4.45 -6.35 5.00
C SER A 89 -4.99 -5.07 5.66
N THR A 90 -4.31 -3.93 5.48
CA THR A 90 -4.84 -2.62 5.90
C THR A 90 -5.78 -2.04 4.84
N GLY A 91 -5.55 -2.35 3.56
CA GLY A 91 -6.41 -2.00 2.44
C GLY A 91 -5.65 -1.58 1.18
N ASP A 92 -4.42 -1.07 1.34
CA ASP A 92 -3.59 -0.52 0.27
C ASP A 92 -3.37 -1.49 -0.90
N ILE A 93 -3.29 -0.96 -2.12
CA ILE A 93 -2.62 -1.67 -3.23
C ILE A 93 -1.13 -1.71 -2.92
N ILE A 94 -0.51 -2.88 -3.08
CA ILE A 94 0.90 -3.07 -2.76
C ILE A 94 1.69 -3.19 -4.06
N PHE A 95 2.53 -2.20 -4.32
CA PHE A 95 3.56 -2.23 -5.36
C PHE A 95 4.82 -2.87 -4.76
N LEU A 96 5.12 -4.10 -5.17
CA LEU A 96 6.11 -4.95 -4.50
C LEU A 96 7.44 -4.98 -5.25
N GLY A 97 8.40 -4.17 -4.80
CA GLY A 97 9.76 -4.19 -5.31
C GLY A 97 10.03 -3.10 -6.35
N THR A 98 10.75 -2.08 -5.92
CA THR A 98 11.40 -1.07 -6.77
C THR A 98 12.69 -0.58 -6.08
N ARG A 99 13.45 0.25 -6.78
CA ARG A 99 14.70 0.85 -6.31
C ARG A 99 14.47 2.27 -5.79
N SER A 100 15.40 2.78 -4.97
CA SER A 100 15.24 4.09 -4.30
C SER A 100 15.06 5.23 -5.30
N GLU A 101 15.83 5.22 -6.37
CA GLU A 101 15.84 6.22 -7.44
C GLU A 101 14.52 6.31 -8.23
N TYR A 102 13.68 5.28 -8.16
CA TYR A 102 12.39 5.23 -8.88
C TYR A 102 11.18 5.58 -8.01
N LEU A 103 11.35 5.73 -6.69
CA LEU A 103 10.24 6.03 -5.78
C LEU A 103 9.56 7.36 -6.14
N GLN A 104 10.36 8.42 -6.31
CA GLN A 104 9.84 9.76 -6.61
C GLN A 104 9.23 9.84 -8.03
N PRO A 105 9.89 9.35 -9.11
CA PRO A 105 9.27 9.29 -10.43
C PRO A 105 7.97 8.47 -10.49
N CYS A 106 7.93 7.32 -9.81
CA CYS A 106 6.73 6.49 -9.73
C CYS A 106 5.57 7.23 -9.06
N PHE A 107 5.83 7.88 -7.93
CA PHE A 107 4.84 8.69 -7.21
C PHE A 107 4.31 9.85 -8.07
N GLU A 108 5.19 10.55 -8.78
CA GLU A 108 4.78 11.64 -9.67
C GLU A 108 3.93 11.15 -10.85
N ASP A 109 4.28 10.02 -11.46
CA ASP A 109 3.49 9.44 -12.55
C ASP A 109 2.12 8.97 -12.05
N LEU A 110 2.02 8.38 -10.85
CA LEU A 110 0.74 8.03 -10.22
C LEU A 110 -0.15 9.26 -10.01
N GLY A 111 0.42 10.38 -9.56
CA GLY A 111 -0.31 11.64 -9.37
C GLY A 111 -0.71 12.34 -10.67
N LYS A 112 -0.09 11.99 -11.80
CA LYS A 112 -0.36 12.55 -13.14
C LYS A 112 -1.29 11.68 -13.98
N LEU A 113 -1.69 10.49 -13.50
CA LEU A 113 -2.67 9.65 -14.18
C LEU A 113 -4.00 10.39 -14.34
N GLU A 114 -4.76 10.02 -15.38
CA GLU A 114 -6.12 10.54 -15.57
C GLU A 114 -7.03 10.21 -14.38
N ILE A 115 -6.84 9.03 -13.78
CA ILE A 115 -7.42 8.65 -12.49
C ILE A 115 -6.24 8.53 -11.52
N PRO A 116 -5.90 9.59 -10.78
CA PRO A 116 -4.70 9.64 -9.96
C PRO A 116 -4.86 8.80 -8.69
N PHE A 117 -3.72 8.32 -8.19
CA PHE A 117 -3.61 7.62 -6.93
C PHE A 117 -2.54 8.27 -6.08
N ASP A 118 -2.80 8.38 -4.77
CA ASP A 118 -1.81 8.82 -3.78
C ASP A 118 -1.27 7.62 -2.99
N LEU A 119 -0.20 7.83 -2.23
CA LEU A 119 0.36 6.82 -1.33
C LEU A 119 -0.56 6.54 -0.15
N GLY A 120 -0.48 5.32 0.36
CA GLY A 120 -1.06 4.92 1.63
C GLY A 120 -0.17 5.29 2.82
N GLY A 121 -0.66 4.99 4.03
CA GLY A 121 0.03 5.29 5.28
C GLY A 121 1.01 4.20 5.76
N SER A 122 2.16 4.61 6.28
CA SER A 122 3.09 3.74 7.03
C SER A 122 3.77 4.51 8.18
N GLY A 123 4.55 3.83 9.03
CA GLY A 123 5.20 4.46 10.18
C GLY A 123 4.26 4.76 11.36
N SER A 124 4.69 5.67 12.25
CA SER A 124 3.92 6.14 13.41
C SER A 124 2.97 7.29 13.03
N ALA A 125 2.01 6.93 12.18
CA ALA A 125 1.07 7.81 11.51
C ALA A 125 -0.33 7.19 11.49
N LEU A 126 -1.30 7.95 11.00
CA LEU A 126 -2.56 7.38 10.54
C LEU A 126 -2.24 6.41 9.39
N ARG A 127 -2.81 5.21 9.47
CA ARG A 127 -2.79 4.26 8.36
C ARG A 127 -4.05 4.41 7.52
N THR A 128 -3.94 3.98 6.28
CA THR A 128 -5.03 3.99 5.30
C THR A 128 -6.32 3.43 5.89
N PRO A 129 -7.37 4.26 6.01
CA PRO A 129 -8.70 3.80 6.40
C PRO A 129 -9.25 2.77 5.41
N SER A 130 -10.10 1.86 5.87
CA SER A 130 -10.77 0.89 4.99
C SER A 130 -12.20 0.63 5.44
N ALA A 131 -13.08 0.34 4.49
CA ALA A 131 -14.51 0.14 4.71
C ALA A 131 -15.03 -1.13 4.05
N CYS A 132 -16.06 -1.73 4.64
CA CYS A 132 -16.82 -2.76 3.95
C CYS A 132 -17.57 -2.15 2.75
N MET A 133 -18.13 -3.00 1.86
CA MET A 133 -18.86 -2.53 0.68
C MET A 133 -20.07 -1.62 0.98
N GLY A 134 -20.55 -1.59 2.23
CA GLY A 134 -21.53 -0.59 2.67
C GLY A 134 -22.80 -0.53 1.81
N PRO A 135 -23.38 0.66 1.62
CA PRO A 135 -24.62 0.81 0.88
C PRO A 135 -24.49 0.51 -0.63
N ALA A 136 -23.26 0.34 -1.15
CA ALA A 136 -23.08 0.05 -2.58
C ALA A 136 -23.73 -1.28 -2.98
N LEU A 137 -23.64 -2.30 -2.11
CA LEU A 137 -24.16 -3.65 -2.40
C LEU A 137 -24.80 -4.35 -1.19
N ARG A 138 -24.78 -3.76 0.01
CA ARG A 138 -25.42 -4.34 1.21
C ARG A 138 -26.71 -3.65 1.58
N GLU A 139 -27.73 -4.48 1.76
CA GLU A 139 -29.04 -4.13 2.28
C GLU A 139 -29.05 -3.87 3.79
N TYR A 140 -28.05 -4.37 4.53
CA TYR A 140 -27.92 -4.20 5.99
C TYR A 140 -27.00 -3.04 6.40
N ALA A 141 -26.55 -2.21 5.46
CA ALA A 141 -25.73 -1.05 5.80
C ALA A 141 -26.53 -0.03 6.60
N CYS A 142 -26.12 0.24 7.85
CA CYS A 142 -26.81 1.20 8.72
C CYS A 142 -26.42 2.66 8.44
N TYR A 143 -25.35 2.89 7.68
CA TYR A 143 -24.85 4.21 7.26
C TYR A 143 -23.95 4.04 6.02
N ASP A 144 -23.56 5.16 5.39
CA ASP A 144 -22.63 5.14 4.26
C ASP A 144 -21.18 4.96 4.74
N THR A 145 -20.71 3.72 4.73
CA THR A 145 -19.34 3.40 5.14
C THR A 145 -18.30 3.86 4.13
N LEU A 146 -18.67 3.98 2.85
CA LEU A 146 -17.73 4.32 1.78
C LEU A 146 -17.42 5.80 1.83
N ASP A 147 -18.46 6.63 1.95
CA ASP A 147 -18.34 8.08 2.06
C ASP A 147 -17.58 8.46 3.33
N LEU A 148 -17.92 7.90 4.49
CA LEU A 148 -17.20 8.17 5.74
C LEU A 148 -15.71 7.78 5.65
N CYS A 149 -15.40 6.63 5.02
CA CYS A 149 -14.02 6.21 4.85
C CYS A 149 -13.24 7.17 3.95
N TYR A 150 -13.84 7.62 2.86
CA TYR A 150 -13.24 8.59 1.95
C TYR A 150 -13.04 9.95 2.63
N ASP A 151 -14.08 10.47 3.29
CA ASP A 151 -14.05 11.75 4.00
C ASP A 151 -12.97 11.80 5.09
N LEU A 152 -12.87 10.75 5.93
CA LEU A 152 -11.82 10.65 6.94
C LEU A 152 -10.43 10.56 6.31
N THR A 153 -10.30 9.85 5.19
CA THR A 153 -9.02 9.72 4.46
C THR A 153 -8.57 11.07 3.91
N MET A 154 -9.49 11.88 3.39
CA MET A 154 -9.20 13.21 2.85
C MET A 154 -8.98 14.24 3.96
N THR A 155 -9.74 14.17 5.05
CA THR A 155 -9.64 15.08 6.20
C THR A 155 -8.29 14.98 6.88
N TYR A 156 -7.77 13.75 7.06
CA TYR A 156 -6.55 13.48 7.82
C TYR A 156 -5.34 13.11 6.95
N GLN A 157 -5.26 13.69 5.75
CA GLN A 157 -4.13 13.49 4.83
C GLN A 157 -2.77 13.80 5.48
N ASN A 158 -2.70 14.86 6.27
CA ASN A 158 -1.46 15.26 6.92
C ASN A 158 -1.00 14.21 7.95
N GLU A 159 -1.90 13.72 8.77
CA GLU A 159 -1.64 12.70 9.79
C GLU A 159 -1.32 11.33 9.18
N LEU A 160 -1.77 11.07 7.95
CA LEU A 160 -1.49 9.85 7.20
C LEU A 160 -0.10 9.89 6.55
N HIS A 161 0.25 11.01 5.92
CA HIS A 161 1.49 11.14 5.15
C HIS A 161 2.69 11.62 5.97
N ARG A 162 2.47 12.31 7.09
CA ARG A 162 3.53 12.89 7.94
C ARG A 162 3.44 12.32 9.35
N PRO A 163 4.20 11.24 9.65
CA PRO A 163 4.21 10.62 10.96
C PRO A 163 4.59 11.61 12.07
N MET A 164 3.64 11.92 12.96
CA MET A 164 3.84 12.79 14.13
C MET A 164 3.35 12.15 15.44
N TRP A 165 2.84 10.93 15.36
CA TRP A 165 2.20 10.27 16.51
C TRP A 165 3.18 9.34 17.24
N PRO A 166 2.91 9.01 18.52
CA PRO A 166 3.73 8.05 19.26
C PRO A 166 3.77 6.66 18.62
N TYR A 167 2.69 6.26 17.95
CA TYR A 167 2.59 4.98 17.27
C TYR A 167 1.55 5.02 16.14
N LYS A 168 1.42 3.90 15.42
CA LYS A 168 0.43 3.75 14.34
C LYS A 168 -1.00 3.77 14.88
N TYR A 169 -1.90 4.39 14.12
CA TYR A 169 -3.34 4.36 14.39
C TYR A 169 -4.10 3.95 13.12
N LYS A 170 -5.25 3.29 13.25
CA LYS A 170 -6.03 2.78 12.12
C LYS A 170 -7.50 3.11 12.27
N PHE A 171 -8.07 3.77 11.27
CA PHE A 171 -9.53 3.83 11.14
C PHE A 171 -10.04 2.58 10.42
N LYS A 172 -10.59 1.67 11.21
CA LYS A 172 -11.55 0.67 10.73
C LYS A 172 -12.83 0.70 11.56
N GLY A 173 -12.70 1.06 12.85
CA GLY A 173 -13.74 1.03 13.91
C GLY A 173 -15.02 1.84 13.69
N GLY A 174 -15.16 2.52 12.54
CA GLY A 174 -16.38 3.22 12.15
C GLY A 174 -16.75 3.01 10.68
N CYS A 175 -16.18 2.00 10.00
CA CYS A 175 -16.40 1.75 8.58
C CYS A 175 -16.91 0.32 8.30
N ALA A 176 -17.43 -0.35 9.34
CA ALA A 176 -18.24 -1.56 9.23
C ALA A 176 -19.72 -1.18 9.35
N GLY A 177 -20.47 -1.36 8.26
CA GLY A 177 -21.84 -0.84 8.14
C GLY A 177 -22.86 -1.56 9.03
N CYS A 178 -22.51 -2.69 9.63
CA CYS A 178 -23.34 -3.45 10.56
C CYS A 178 -22.48 -4.33 11.49
N PRO A 179 -23.07 -4.94 12.54
CA PRO A 179 -22.34 -5.76 13.52
C PRO A 179 -21.63 -7.01 12.97
N ASN A 180 -21.95 -7.44 11.74
CA ASN A 180 -21.23 -8.55 11.09
C ASN A 180 -19.75 -8.23 10.85
N ASP A 181 -19.38 -6.95 10.82
CA ASP A 181 -18.00 -6.49 10.78
C ASP A 181 -17.15 -7.14 9.66
N CYS A 182 -17.58 -6.98 8.42
CA CYS A 182 -16.95 -7.60 7.26
C CYS A 182 -15.51 -7.10 6.98
N VAL A 183 -15.03 -6.07 7.67
CA VAL A 183 -13.65 -5.56 7.57
C VAL A 183 -12.82 -5.79 8.84
N ALA A 184 -13.36 -6.57 9.78
CA ALA A 184 -12.74 -6.89 11.06
C ALA A 184 -12.22 -5.64 11.79
N SER A 185 -13.07 -4.62 11.91
CA SER A 185 -12.76 -3.32 12.46
C SER A 185 -12.38 -3.36 13.94
N LYS A 186 -12.86 -4.37 14.66
CA LYS A 186 -12.59 -4.56 16.09
C LYS A 186 -11.26 -5.27 16.39
N ALA A 187 -10.58 -5.78 15.37
CA ALA A 187 -9.34 -6.57 15.49
C ALA A 187 -8.06 -5.72 15.47
#